data_AF-A0A318JQD4-F1
#
_entry.id   AF-A0A318JQD4-F1
#
_cell.length_a   1.000
_cell.length_b   1.000
_cell.length_c   1.000
_cell.angle_alpha   90.00
_cell.angle_beta   90.00
_cell.angle_gamma   90.00
#
_symmetry.space_group_name_H-M   'P 1'
#
loop_
_entity.id
_entity.type
_entity.pdbx_description
1 polymer ?
#
loop_
_entity_poly.entity_id
_entity_poly.type
_entity_poly.pdbx_seq_one_letter_code
_entity_poly.pdbx_strand_id
1 'polypeptide(L)'
;MSAPQTAVDCKNQPVVVGDIVRVVNLDKRFIKSFPADERILIESMIGQFFKVIDMDEEGAPCVVREWHDEHGIMQTHVIALDAEDMEKI
;
A
#
# COMPACT_ATOMS: atom_id res chain seq x y z
N MET A 1 -21.93 8.37 15.09
CA MET A 1 -21.11 7.17 14.85
C MET A 1 -21.22 6.87 13.37
N SER A 2 -20.19 7.17 12.59
CA SER A 2 -20.15 6.84 11.17
C SER A 2 -20.02 5.32 11.03
N ALA A 3 -20.71 4.71 10.08
CA ALA A 3 -20.58 3.28 9.81
C ALA A 3 -19.11 2.95 9.49
N PRO A 4 -18.60 1.77 9.86
CA PRO A 4 -17.27 1.33 9.42
C PRO A 4 -17.26 1.35 7.89
N GLN A 5 -16.37 2.17 7.32
CA GLN A 5 -16.22 2.26 5.88
C GLN A 5 -15.61 0.94 5.41
N THR A 6 -16.33 0.22 4.55
CA THR A 6 -15.81 -1.01 3.95
C THR A 6 -14.75 -0.60 2.93
N ALA A 7 -13.51 -1.03 3.13
CA ALA A 7 -12.46 -0.81 2.15
C ALA A 7 -12.82 -1.46 0.81
N VAL A 8 -12.58 -0.73 -0.27
CA VAL A 8 -12.82 -1.21 -1.63
C VAL A 8 -11.64 -0.86 -2.52
N ASP A 9 -11.44 -1.62 -3.59
CA ASP A 9 -10.48 -1.31 -4.64
C ASP A 9 -11.03 -0.28 -5.66
N CYS A 10 -10.24 0.04 -6.69
CA CYS A 10 -10.60 0.99 -7.75
C CYS A 10 -11.81 0.57 -8.60
N LYS A 11 -12.30 -0.67 -8.43
CA LYS A 11 -13.47 -1.24 -9.10
C LYS A 11 -14.65 -1.44 -8.14
N ASN A 12 -14.58 -0.86 -6.93
CA ASN A 12 -15.56 -1.01 -5.86
C ASN A 12 -15.70 -2.46 -5.34
N GLN A 13 -14.66 -3.29 -5.49
CA GLN A 13 -14.63 -4.63 -4.90
C GLN A 13 -14.18 -4.55 -3.44
N PRO A 14 -14.87 -5.20 -2.49
CA PRO A 14 -14.45 -5.23 -1.10
C PRO A 14 -13.06 -5.84 -0.93
N VAL A 15 -12.21 -5.14 -0.16
CA VAL A 15 -10.86 -5.57 0.21
C VAL A 15 -10.82 -5.84 1.71
N VAL A 16 -10.26 -6.98 2.09
CA VAL A 16 -10.07 -7.37 3.49
C VAL A 16 -8.65 -7.88 3.73
N VAL A 17 -8.26 -7.96 5.01
CA VAL A 17 -6.99 -8.58 5.41
C VAL A 17 -6.87 -9.98 4.82
N GLY A 18 -5.73 -10.24 4.20
CA GLY A 18 -5.42 -11.51 3.55
C GLY A 18 -5.60 -11.50 2.03
N ASP A 19 -6.36 -10.55 1.48
CA ASP A 19 -6.50 -10.40 0.03
C ASP A 19 -5.17 -10.01 -0.64
N ILE A 20 -5.04 -10.34 -1.92
CA ILE A 20 -3.94 -9.89 -2.77
C ILE A 20 -4.44 -8.72 -3.61
N VAL A 21 -3.72 -7.61 -3.56
CA VAL A 21 -3.98 -6.43 -4.37
C VAL A 21 -2.79 -6.09 -5.23
N ARG A 22 -3.03 -5.56 -6.42
CA ARG A 22 -2.03 -4.90 -7.25
C ARG A 22 -2.05 -3.41 -6.93
N VAL A 23 -0.89 -2.83 -6.63
CA VAL A 23 -0.77 -1.36 -6.54
C VAL A 23 -0.81 -0.82 -7.97
N VAL A 24 -1.83 -0.02 -8.30
CA VAL A 24 -2.01 0.49 -9.67
C VAL A 24 -1.46 1.89 -9.83
N ASN A 25 -1.42 2.65 -8.74
CA ASN A 25 -0.91 4.01 -8.66
C ASN A 25 -0.51 4.32 -7.21
N LEU A 26 0.24 5.40 -7.01
CA LEU A 26 0.46 6.02 -5.69
C LEU A 26 0.52 7.54 -5.90
N ASP A 27 -0.12 8.32 -5.01
CA ASP A 27 -0.10 9.77 -5.12
C ASP A 27 1.34 10.35 -5.08
N LYS A 28 1.64 11.31 -5.96
CA LYS A 28 2.99 11.89 -6.06
C LYS A 28 3.38 12.69 -4.83
N ARG A 29 2.44 13.28 -4.08
CA ARG A 29 2.72 13.98 -2.82
C ARG A 29 3.02 12.97 -1.72
N PHE A 30 2.30 11.85 -1.70
CA PHE A 30 2.60 10.71 -0.81
C PHE A 30 4.04 10.22 -1.04
N ILE A 31 4.43 9.92 -2.29
CA ILE A 31 5.81 9.50 -2.62
C ILE A 31 6.83 10.57 -2.19
N LYS A 32 6.55 11.85 -2.42
CA LYS A 32 7.46 12.96 -2.04
C LYS A 32 7.62 13.14 -0.53
N SER A 33 6.74 12.56 0.29
CA SER A 33 6.87 12.58 1.75
C SER A 33 8.03 11.71 2.25
N PHE A 34 8.48 10.75 1.44
CA PHE A 34 9.62 9.90 1.75
C PHE A 34 10.98 10.59 1.47
N PRO A 35 12.04 10.19 2.21
CA PRO A 35 13.43 10.50 1.89
C PRO A 35 13.75 10.24 0.41
N ALA A 36 14.60 11.08 -0.19
CA ALA A 36 14.81 11.09 -1.63
C ALA A 36 15.36 9.76 -2.20
N ASP A 37 16.17 9.07 -1.40
CA ASP A 37 16.73 7.73 -1.63
C ASP A 37 15.70 6.61 -1.54
N GLU A 38 14.65 6.75 -0.74
CA GLU A 38 13.56 5.77 -0.61
C GLU A 38 12.50 5.91 -1.70
N ARG A 39 12.36 7.09 -2.33
CA ARG A 39 11.29 7.36 -3.31
C ARG A 39 11.24 6.37 -4.46
N ILE A 40 12.41 5.98 -4.98
CA ILE A 40 12.51 5.01 -6.08
C ILE A 40 11.99 3.63 -5.63
N LEU A 41 12.22 3.26 -4.37
CA LEU A 41 11.74 2.01 -3.80
C LEU A 41 10.22 2.04 -3.62
N ILE A 42 9.67 3.15 -3.13
CA ILE A 42 8.22 3.34 -3.03
C ILE A 42 7.57 3.33 -4.42
N GLU A 43 8.14 4.07 -5.39
CA GLU A 43 7.67 4.06 -6.78
C GLU A 43 7.69 2.66 -7.39
N SER A 44 8.68 1.83 -7.03
CA SER A 44 8.78 0.45 -7.53
C SER A 44 7.61 -0.44 -7.11
N MET A 45 6.83 -0.07 -6.08
CA MET A 45 5.64 -0.82 -5.66
C MET A 45 4.54 -0.76 -6.72
N ILE A 46 4.49 0.29 -7.54
CA ILE A 46 3.49 0.45 -8.59
C ILE A 46 3.64 -0.68 -9.62
N GLY A 47 2.54 -1.38 -9.88
CA GLY A 47 2.47 -2.55 -10.75
C GLY A 47 2.78 -3.88 -10.07
N GLN A 48 3.23 -3.88 -8.81
CA GLN A 48 3.49 -5.10 -8.04
C GLN A 48 2.27 -5.53 -7.22
N PHE A 49 2.33 -6.77 -6.72
CA PHE A 49 1.26 -7.43 -5.97
C PHE A 49 1.67 -7.59 -4.51
N PHE A 50 0.72 -7.32 -3.62
CA PHE A 50 0.93 -7.35 -2.19
C PHE A 50 -0.26 -7.99 -1.49
N LYS A 51 0.05 -8.69 -0.40
CA LYS A 51 -0.98 -9.15 0.52
C LYS A 51 -1.35 -8.01 1.46
N VAL A 52 -2.65 -7.78 1.65
CA VAL A 52 -3.15 -6.90 2.72
C VAL A 52 -2.86 -7.56 4.06
N ILE A 53 -2.06 -6.90 4.88
CA ILE A 53 -1.62 -7.44 6.18
C ILE A 53 -2.42 -6.89 7.35
N ASP A 54 -3.02 -5.70 7.20
CA ASP A 54 -3.79 -5.04 8.23
C ASP A 54 -4.75 -4.01 7.63
N MET A 55 -5.60 -3.43 8.47
CA MET A 55 -6.41 -2.24 8.16
C MET A 55 -6.01 -1.13 9.13
N ASP A 56 -5.83 0.10 8.65
CA ASP A 56 -5.55 1.22 9.56
C ASP A 56 -6.79 1.68 10.37
N GLU A 57 -6.63 2.71 11.19
CA GLU A 57 -7.70 3.25 12.05
C GLU A 57 -8.90 3.80 11.26
N GLU A 58 -8.69 4.19 10.00
CA GLU A 58 -9.73 4.70 9.09
C GLU A 58 -10.32 3.57 8.22
N GLY A 59 -9.74 2.37 8.29
CA GLY A 59 -10.16 1.20 7.54
C GLY A 59 -9.51 1.09 6.16
N ALA A 60 -8.41 1.78 5.90
CA ALA A 60 -7.65 1.63 4.65
C ALA A 60 -6.77 0.36 4.69
N PRO A 61 -6.67 -0.42 3.60
CA PRO A 61 -5.83 -1.61 3.56
C PRO A 61 -4.34 -1.27 3.60
N CYS A 62 -3.60 -1.94 4.48
CA CYS A 62 -2.17 -1.78 4.62
C CYS A 62 -1.41 -2.92 3.93
N VAL A 63 -0.42 -2.56 3.13
CA VAL A 63 0.55 -3.49 2.52
C VAL A 63 1.94 -3.24 3.06
N VAL A 64 2.75 -4.28 3.12
CA VAL A 64 4.15 -4.18 3.55
C VAL A 64 5.08 -4.44 2.39
N ARG A 65 6.15 -3.66 2.32
CA ARG A 65 7.29 -3.94 1.47
C ARG A 65 8.57 -3.91 2.29
N GLU A 66 9.41 -4.90 2.02
CA GLU A 66 10.71 -5.08 2.64
C GLU A 66 11.78 -4.99 1.55
N TRP A 67 12.89 -4.35 1.88
CA TRP A 67 14.09 -4.29 1.05
C TRP A 67 15.33 -4.42 1.92
N HIS A 68 16.41 -4.90 1.31
CA HIS A 68 17.72 -4.96 1.96
C HIS A 68 18.62 -3.92 1.30
N ASP A 69 19.32 -3.13 2.11
CA ASP A 69 20.35 -2.23 1.61
C ASP A 69 21.65 -2.98 1.25
N GLU A 70 22.66 -2.25 0.78
CA GLU A 70 23.97 -2.79 0.40
C GLU A 70 24.74 -3.43 1.58
N HIS A 71 24.34 -3.13 2.81
CA HIS A 71 24.91 -3.67 4.04
C HIS A 71 24.09 -4.86 4.59
N GLY A 72 23.02 -5.26 3.90
CA GLY A 72 22.11 -6.32 4.32
C GLY A 72 21.17 -5.91 5.45
N ILE A 73 21.04 -4.62 5.75
CA ILE A 73 20.07 -4.11 6.72
C ILE A 73 18.70 -4.12 6.07
N MET A 74 17.75 -4.77 6.74
CA MET A 74 16.36 -4.81 6.31
C MET A 74 15.67 -3.49 6.65
N GLN A 75 15.10 -2.87 5.63
CA GLN A 75 14.19 -1.75 5.74
C GLN A 75 12.78 -2.22 5.38
N THR A 76 11.80 -1.77 6.16
CA THR A 76 10.42 -2.21 6.04
C THR A 76 9.50 -1.00 6.07
N HIS A 77 8.60 -0.91 5.09
CA HIS A 77 7.57 0.12 5.05
C HIS A 77 6.19 -0.52 4.99
N VAL A 78 5.30 0.01 5.82
CA VAL A 78 3.87 -0.29 5.78
C VAL A 78 3.18 0.93 5.16
N ILE A 79 2.36 0.69 4.14
CA ILE A 79 1.68 1.73 3.38
C ILE A 79 0.18 1.40 3.36
N ALA A 80 -0.62 2.35 3.82
CA ALA A 80 -2.07 2.34 3.61
C ALA A 80 -2.37 2.75 2.15
N LEU A 81 -3.24 2.00 1.48
CA LEU A 81 -3.62 2.24 0.10
C LEU A 81 -5.03 2.83 0.04
N ASP A 82 -5.16 3.93 -0.70
CA ASP A 82 -6.46 4.44 -1.10
C ASP A 82 -7.12 3.49 -2.11
N ALA A 83 -8.44 3.55 -2.20
CA ALA A 83 -9.21 2.73 -3.12
C ALA A 83 -8.71 2.85 -4.57
N GLU A 84 -8.37 4.07 -5.00
CA GLU A 84 -7.89 4.34 -6.36
C GLU A 84 -6.46 3.83 -6.66
N ASP A 85 -5.69 3.54 -5.62
CA ASP A 85 -4.29 3.11 -5.72
C ASP A 85 -4.14 1.60 -5.78
N MET A 86 -5.23 0.84 -5.63
CA MET A 86 -5.19 -0.63 -5.65
C MET A 86 -6.29 -1.28 -6.50
N GLU A 87 -5.98 -2.48 -6.99
CA GLU A 87 -6.90 -3.38 -7.69
C GLU A 87 -6.82 -4.76 -7.04
N LYS A 88 -7.96 -5.29 -6.57
CA LYS A 88 -8.03 -6.64 -6.02
C LYS A 88 -7.95 -7.68 -7.14
N ILE A 89 -7.20 -8.76 -6.89
CA ILE A 89 -6.99 -9.88 -7.81
C ILE A 89 -7.94 -11.04 -7.52
#